data_AF-A0A067PYM4-F1
#
_entry.id   AF-A0A067PYM4-F1
#
_cell.length_a   1.000
_cell.length_b   1.000
_cell.length_c   1.000
_cell.angle_alpha   90.00
_cell.angle_beta   90.00
_cell.angle_gamma   90.00
#
_symmetry.space_group_name_H-M   'P 1'
#
loop_
_entity.id
_entity.type
_entity.pdbx_description
1 polymer ?
#
loop_
_entity_poly.entity_id
_entity_poly.type
_entity_poly.pdbx_seq_one_letter_code
_entity_poly.pdbx_strand_id
1 'polypeptide(L)'
;VYLQQRPGMCFNAMNTFLSIRKLPNKSLASLMAQVDKEMQDLKALCPSGYTIKKLDAELHSMALICALPAEYNMLVSSLLLLSDLNLKKLKAAFQSE
;
A
#
# COMPACT_ATOMS: atom_id res chain seq x y z
N VAL A 1 10.83 -20.53 -2.95
CA VAL A 1 11.15 -19.27 -2.24
C VAL A 1 9.90 -18.87 -1.46
N TYR A 2 9.87 -19.09 -0.15
CA TYR A 2 8.77 -18.65 0.71
C TYR A 2 8.86 -17.13 0.85
N LEU A 3 8.05 -16.38 0.09
CA LEU A 3 7.83 -14.96 0.37
C LEU A 3 7.18 -14.89 1.75
N GLN A 4 7.99 -14.56 2.76
CA GLN A 4 7.48 -14.26 4.09
C GLN A 4 6.48 -13.12 3.96
N GLN A 5 5.20 -13.42 4.09
CA GLN A 5 4.10 -12.46 4.11
C GLN A 5 4.26 -11.53 5.33
N ARG A 6 5.13 -10.53 5.20
CA ARG A 6 5.25 -9.45 6.17
C ARG A 6 3.96 -8.62 6.12
N PRO A 7 3.37 -8.26 7.26
CA PRO A 7 2.15 -7.45 7.32
C PRO A 7 2.18 -6.14 6.52
N GLY A 8 3.35 -5.57 6.21
CA GLY A 8 3.50 -4.41 5.32
C GLY A 8 3.49 -4.67 3.80
N MET A 9 3.54 -5.92 3.32
CA MET A 9 3.62 -6.19 1.87
C MET A 9 2.31 -5.97 1.14
N CYS A 10 1.16 -6.35 1.72
CA CYS A 10 -0.15 -6.10 1.12
C CYS A 10 -0.41 -4.57 1.07
N PHE A 11 -0.02 -3.83 2.12
CA PHE A 11 -0.06 -2.36 2.14
C PHE A 11 0.77 -1.73 0.99
N ASN A 12 2.04 -2.12 0.87
CA ASN A 12 2.92 -1.57 -0.17
C ASN A 12 2.43 -1.92 -1.58
N ALA A 13 1.91 -3.15 -1.77
CA ALA A 13 1.32 -3.57 -3.03
C ALA A 13 0.04 -2.79 -3.36
N MET A 14 -0.84 -2.53 -2.39
CA MET A 14 -2.01 -1.66 -2.59
C MET A 14 -1.59 -0.23 -2.93
N ASN A 15 -0.58 0.32 -2.26
CA ASN A 15 -0.10 1.66 -2.54
C ASN A 15 0.46 1.77 -3.97
N THR A 16 1.26 0.80 -4.40
CA THR A 16 1.76 0.72 -5.79
C THR A 16 0.61 0.61 -6.78
N PHE A 17 -0.36 -0.28 -6.53
CA PHE A 17 -1.53 -0.49 -7.38
C PHE A 17 -2.35 0.80 -7.56
N LEU A 18 -2.66 1.50 -6.46
CA LEU A 18 -3.42 2.75 -6.50
C LEU A 18 -2.62 3.94 -7.03
N SER A 19 -1.29 3.84 -7.08
CA SER A 19 -0.40 4.86 -7.65
C SER A 19 -0.24 4.74 -9.17
N ILE A 20 -0.79 3.70 -9.81
CA ILE A 20 -0.70 3.55 -11.27
C ILE A 20 -1.35 4.75 -11.95
N ARG A 21 -0.61 5.38 -12.87
CA ARG A 21 -1.08 6.49 -13.70
C ARG A 21 -0.71 6.22 -15.16
N LYS A 22 -1.56 6.68 -16.09
CA LYS A 22 -1.23 6.62 -17.52
C LYS A 22 -0.09 7.61 -17.81
N LEU A 23 1.06 7.10 -18.27
CA LEU A 23 2.14 7.94 -18.77
C LEU A 23 1.86 8.42 -20.21
N PRO A 24 2.41 9.57 -20.65
CA PRO A 24 2.20 10.12 -22.00
C PRO A 24 2.51 9.09 -23.10
N ASN A 25 3.64 8.40 -22.94
CA ASN A 25 4.17 7.45 -23.94
C ASN A 25 3.57 6.04 -23.81
N LYS A 26 2.63 5.82 -22.88
CA LYS A 26 2.06 4.51 -22.59
C LYS A 26 0.71 4.32 -23.28
N SER A 27 0.54 3.23 -24.03
CA SER A 27 -0.75 2.88 -24.65
C SER A 27 -1.78 2.45 -23.61
N LEU A 28 -3.07 2.56 -23.93
CA LEU A 28 -4.15 2.09 -23.05
C LEU A 28 -4.09 0.57 -22.84
N ALA A 29 -3.73 -0.20 -23.86
CA ALA A 29 -3.54 -1.64 -23.74
C ALA A 29 -2.41 -1.99 -22.76
N SER A 30 -1.29 -1.28 -22.82
CA SER A 30 -0.18 -1.47 -21.87
C SER A 30 -0.55 -1.03 -20.46
N LEU A 31 -1.45 -0.04 -20.31
CA LEU A 31 -1.98 0.36 -19.01
C LEU A 31 -2.86 -0.74 -18.41
N MET A 32 -3.79 -1.30 -19.19
CA MET A 32 -4.64 -2.41 -18.75
C MET A 32 -3.79 -3.61 -18.32
N ALA A 33 -2.82 -4.01 -19.15
CA ALA A 33 -1.93 -5.13 -18.82
C ALA A 33 -1.11 -4.89 -17.55
N GLN A 34 -0.72 -3.64 -17.25
CA GLN A 34 -0.07 -3.32 -15.98
C GLN A 34 -1.04 -3.46 -14.81
N VAL A 35 -2.25 -2.91 -14.92
CA VAL A 35 -3.26 -3.02 -13.85
C VAL A 35 -3.58 -4.48 -13.55
N ASP A 36 -3.75 -5.31 -14.58
CA ASP A 36 -4.02 -6.75 -14.42
C ASP A 36 -2.87 -7.46 -13.69
N LYS A 37 -1.63 -7.16 -14.07
CA LYS A 37 -0.43 -7.72 -13.44
C LYS A 37 -0.34 -7.32 -11.96
N GLU A 38 -0.47 -6.03 -11.66
CA GLU A 38 -0.35 -5.50 -10.31
C GLU A 38 -1.50 -6.02 -9.40
N MET A 39 -2.68 -6.28 -9.97
CA MET A 39 -3.77 -6.95 -9.26
C MET A 39 -3.44 -8.42 -8.93
N GLN A 40 -2.76 -9.14 -9.83
CA GLN A 40 -2.29 -10.50 -9.53
C GLN A 40 -1.21 -10.49 -8.44
N ASP A 41 -0.26 -9.56 -8.52
CA ASP A 41 0.79 -9.40 -7.53
C ASP A 41 0.19 -9.04 -6.15
N LEU A 42 -0.79 -8.13 -6.11
CA LEU A 42 -1.56 -7.82 -4.90
C LEU A 42 -2.19 -9.08 -4.29
N LYS A 43 -2.93 -9.86 -5.10
CA LYS A 43 -3.59 -11.09 -4.64
C LYS A 43 -2.60 -12.13 -4.12
N ALA A 44 -1.41 -12.22 -4.71
CA ALA A 44 -0.37 -13.15 -4.28
C ALA A 44 0.28 -12.73 -2.95
N LEU A 45 0.37 -11.42 -2.70
CA LEU A 45 0.98 -10.86 -1.50
C LEU A 45 0.04 -10.82 -0.30
N CYS A 46 -1.27 -10.75 -0.52
CA CYS A 46 -2.23 -10.72 0.57
C CYS A 46 -2.46 -12.13 1.18
N PRO A 47 -2.56 -12.27 2.52
CA PRO A 47 -2.65 -13.57 3.17
C PRO A 47 -3.92 -14.36 2.89
N SER A 48 -3.83 -15.69 2.96
CA SER A 48 -5.02 -16.55 3.01
C SER A 48 -5.87 -16.19 4.24
N GLY A 49 -7.11 -15.74 4.03
CA GLY A 49 -7.94 -15.15 5.10
C GLY A 49 -7.88 -13.62 5.17
N TYR A 50 -7.52 -12.96 4.07
CA TYR A 50 -7.76 -11.53 3.87
C TYR A 50 -9.27 -11.29 3.80
N THR A 51 -9.80 -10.48 4.72
CA THR A 51 -11.23 -10.17 4.80
C THR A 51 -11.46 -8.72 4.43
N ILE A 52 -12.67 -8.37 4.01
CA ILE A 52 -13.07 -6.97 3.77
C ILE A 52 -12.76 -6.09 4.99
N LYS A 53 -12.94 -6.62 6.21
CA LYS A 53 -12.61 -5.88 7.44
C LYS A 53 -11.12 -5.55 7.58
N LYS A 54 -10.22 -6.44 7.13
CA LYS A 54 -8.77 -6.16 7.10
C LYS A 54 -8.46 -5.12 6.02
N LEU A 55 -9.11 -5.23 4.86
CA LEU A 55 -9.01 -4.24 3.79
C LEU A 55 -9.45 -2.85 4.26
N ASP A 56 -10.57 -2.70 4.96
CA ASP A 56 -11.05 -1.41 5.47
C ASP A 56 -10.05 -0.76 6.44
N ALA A 57 -9.42 -1.56 7.31
CA ALA A 57 -8.42 -1.09 8.25
C ALA A 57 -7.11 -0.66 7.57
N GLU A 58 -6.67 -1.41 6.56
CA GLU A 58 -5.51 -1.06 5.73
C GLU A 58 -5.79 0.19 4.88
N LEU A 59 -6.98 0.28 4.28
CA LEU A 59 -7.42 1.43 3.48
C LEU A 59 -7.47 2.73 4.30
N HIS A 60 -7.97 2.68 5.53
CA HIS A 60 -7.94 3.83 6.44
C HIS A 60 -6.50 4.27 6.73
N SER A 61 -5.60 3.30 6.96
CA SER A 61 -4.19 3.59 7.20
C SER A 61 -3.51 4.19 5.95
N MET A 62 -3.85 3.71 4.76
CA MET A 62 -3.37 4.25 3.48
C MET A 62 -3.85 5.67 3.25
N ALA A 63 -5.14 5.93 3.47
CA ALA A 63 -5.73 7.25 3.29
C ALA A 63 -5.03 8.30 4.17
N LEU A 64 -4.68 7.93 5.41
CA LEU A 64 -3.91 8.81 6.29
C LEU A 64 -2.50 9.09 5.78
N ILE A 65 -1.79 8.08 5.27
CA ILE A 65 -0.46 8.26 4.67
C ILE A 65 -0.53 9.13 3.41
N CYS A 66 -1.51 8.90 2.53
CA CYS A 66 -1.68 9.67 1.29
C CYS A 66 -2.16 11.11 1.53
N ALA A 67 -2.75 11.41 2.69
CA ALA A 67 -3.19 12.75 3.05
C ALA A 67 -2.04 13.67 3.51
N LEU A 68 -0.86 13.11 3.79
CA LEU A 68 0.30 13.89 4.23
C LEU A 68 0.94 14.65 3.06
N PRO A 69 1.29 15.93 3.24
CA PRO A 69 2.05 16.68 2.25
C PRO A 69 3.50 16.19 2.18
N ALA A 70 4.22 16.59 1.12
CA ALA A 70 5.57 16.11 0.82
C ALA A 70 6.60 16.42 1.93
N GLU A 71 6.34 17.41 2.79
CA GLU A 71 7.19 17.72 3.95
C GLU A 71 7.32 16.52 4.91
N TYR A 72 6.33 15.62 4.94
CA TYR A 72 6.33 14.43 5.78
C TYR A 72 6.87 13.17 5.08
N ASN A 73 7.53 13.31 3.91
CA ASN A 73 8.04 12.15 3.15
C ASN A 73 9.00 11.27 3.97
N MET A 74 9.74 11.83 4.92
CA MET A 74 10.63 11.07 5.80
C MET A 74 9.84 10.20 6.79
N LEU A 75 8.77 10.75 7.39
CA LEU A 75 7.83 10.04 8.23
C LEU A 75 7.09 8.95 7.44
N VAL A 76 6.59 9.27 6.25
CA VAL A 76 5.95 8.29 5.36
C VAL A 76 6.91 7.14 5.05
N SER A 77 8.15 7.44 4.67
CA SER A 77 9.15 6.41 4.37
C SER A 77 9.46 5.51 5.57
N SER A 78 9.55 6.07 6.79
CA SER A 78 9.80 5.28 7.99
C SER A 78 8.61 4.38 8.36
N LEU A 79 7.37 4.87 8.17
CA LEU A 79 6.14 4.11 8.41
C LEU A 79 6.02 2.93 7.44
N LEU A 80 6.38 3.11 6.16
CA LEU A 80 6.32 2.06 5.13
C LEU A 80 7.36 0.95 5.33
N LEU A 81 8.41 1.20 6.13
CA LEU A 81 9.43 0.21 6.49
C LEU A 81 9.02 -0.68 7.68
N LEU A 82 7.94 -0.33 8.39
CA LEU A 82 7.47 -1.11 9.53
C LEU A 82 6.92 -2.47 9.09
N SER A 83 7.37 -3.53 9.76
CA SER A 83 6.93 -4.89 9.49
C SER A 83 5.46 -5.14 9.86
N ASP A 84 4.93 -4.39 10.82
CA ASP A 84 3.53 -4.42 11.27
C ASP A 84 3.03 -2.98 11.38
N LEU A 85 2.58 -2.45 10.25
CA LEU A 85 1.92 -1.16 10.15
C LEU A 85 0.41 -1.35 10.33
N ASN A 86 -0.17 -0.67 11.32
CA ASN A 86 -1.61 -0.68 11.56
C ASN A 86 -2.08 0.69 12.05
N LEU A 87 -3.39 0.92 11.95
CA LEU A 87 -4.01 2.21 12.25
C LEU A 87 -3.66 2.75 13.65
N LYS A 88 -3.50 1.88 14.65
CA LYS A 88 -3.15 2.30 16.01
C LYS A 88 -1.75 2.90 16.06
N LYS A 89 -0.76 2.23 15.45
CA LYS A 89 0.63 2.74 15.39
C LYS A 89 0.72 3.99 14.53
N LEU A 90 -0.04 4.06 13.44
CA LEU A 90 -0.08 5.24 12.58
C LEU A 90 -0.60 6.48 13.33
N LYS A 91 -1.72 6.34 14.05
CA LYS A 91 -2.27 7.42 14.87
C LYS A 91 -1.30 7.86 15.97
N ALA A 92 -0.60 6.93 16.60
CA ALA A 92 0.42 7.26 17.59
C ALA A 92 1.58 8.06 16.97
N ALA A 93 2.07 7.65 15.79
CA ALA A 93 3.14 8.38 15.08
C ALA A 93 2.72 9.81 14.70
N PHE A 94 1.48 9.99 14.24
CA PHE A 94 0.93 11.31 13.92
C PHE A 94 0.76 12.21 15.15
N GLN A 95 0.59 11.63 16.34
CA GLN A 95 0.47 12.38 17.60
C GLN A 95 1.83 12.76 18.20
N SER A 96 2.92 12.11 17.76
CA SER A 96 4.28 12.34 18.25
C SER A 96 5.13 13.22 17.34
N GLU A 97 4.62 13.57 16.16
CA GLU A 97 5.21 14.51 15.19
C GLU A 97 4.81 15.94 15.52
#